data_AF-A0A7X8Z9Y6-F1
#
_entry.id   AF-A0A7X8Z9Y6-F1
#
_cell.length_a   1.000
_cell.length_b   1.000
_cell.length_c   1.000
_cell.angle_alpha   90.00
_cell.angle_beta   90.00
_cell.angle_gamma   90.00
#
_symmetry.space_group_name_H-M   'P 1'
#
loop_
_entity.id
_entity.type
_entity.pdbx_description
1 polymer ?
#
loop_
_entity_poly.entity_id
_entity_poly.type
_entity_poly.pdbx_seq_one_letter_code
_entity_poly.pdbx_strand_id
1 'polypeptide(L)'
;MRKASIERNLTEGNVVKLLIQFALPFMLSNLIQSLYNVADMLIVGNYSGTAAISGVNIGGQVTFILTNIIVGLTVGGTVIIGQYL
;
A
#
# COMPACT_ATOMS: atom_id res chain seq x y z
N MET A 1 -24.22 30.77 3.87
CA MET A 1 -24.28 29.36 3.46
C MET A 1 -22.93 28.72 3.80
N ARG A 2 -22.87 28.01 4.93
CA ARG A 2 -21.62 27.45 5.47
C ARG A 2 -21.42 26.06 4.87
N LYS A 3 -20.65 25.96 3.77
CA LYS A 3 -20.21 24.67 3.24
C LYS A 3 -19.38 24.00 4.34
N ALA A 4 -19.86 22.88 4.86
CA ALA A 4 -19.05 21.99 5.68
C ALA A 4 -17.89 21.50 4.77
N SER A 5 -16.67 22.00 4.98
CA SER A 5 -15.51 21.46 4.28
C SER A 5 -15.20 20.10 4.93
N ILE A 6 -15.55 19.04 4.23
CA ILE A 6 -15.09 17.68 4.54
C ILE A 6 -13.58 17.56 4.23
N GLU A 7 -13.03 18.50 3.46
CA GLU A 7 -11.62 18.58 3.11
C GLU A 7 -10.82 19.34 4.18
N ARG A 8 -9.87 18.65 4.80
CA ARG A 8 -8.75 19.28 5.52
C ARG A 8 -7.76 19.79 4.47
N ASN A 9 -7.48 21.09 4.48
CA ASN A 9 -6.46 21.66 3.62
C ASN A 9 -5.08 21.13 4.05
N LEU A 10 -4.45 20.29 3.21
CA LEU A 10 -3.18 19.65 3.51
C LEU A 10 -1.96 20.48 3.11
N THR A 11 -2.18 21.63 2.47
CA THR A 11 -1.12 22.57 2.05
C THR A 11 -0.89 23.70 3.05
N GLU A 12 -1.73 23.79 4.09
CA GLU A 12 -1.65 24.82 5.13
C GLU A 12 -1.29 24.22 6.50
N GLY A 13 -0.38 24.90 7.22
CA GLY A 13 0.03 24.52 8.58
C GLY A 13 1.41 23.87 8.67
N ASN A 14 1.66 23.16 9.79
CA ASN A 14 2.96 22.54 10.04
C ASN A 14 3.13 21.25 9.24
N VAL A 15 3.93 21.34 8.17
CA VAL A 15 4.29 20.24 7.25
C VAL A 15 4.73 18.99 7.99
N VAL A 16 5.54 19.11 9.05
CA VAL A 16 6.08 17.97 9.79
C VAL A 16 4.95 17.19 10.48
N LYS A 17 3.98 17.89 11.07
CA LYS A 17 2.85 17.27 11.76
C LYS A 17 1.94 16.52 10.77
N LEU A 18 1.69 17.11 9.59
CA LEU A 18 0.91 16.47 8.54
C LEU A 18 1.59 15.23 7.97
N LEU A 19 2.89 15.33 7.67
CA LEU A 19 3.66 14.21 7.15
C LEU A 19 3.67 13.04 8.14
N ILE A 20 3.89 13.29 9.43
CA ILE A 20 3.85 12.23 10.46
C ILE A 20 2.44 11.63 10.54
N GLN A 21 1.39 12.45 10.53
CA GLN A 21 0.01 11.97 10.60
C GLN A 21 -0.41 11.14 9.37
N PHE A 22 0.19 11.37 8.20
CA PHE A 22 -0.02 10.55 6.99
C PHE A 22 0.89 9.32 6.94
N ALA A 23 2.16 9.48 7.29
CA ALA A 23 3.15 8.41 7.22
C ALA A 23 2.85 7.30 8.24
N LEU A 24 2.40 7.64 9.45
CA LEU A 24 2.15 6.68 10.52
C LEU A 24 1.07 5.63 10.16
N PRO A 25 -0.13 5.99 9.68
CA PRO A 25 -1.10 5.01 9.20
C PRO A 25 -0.62 4.27 7.94
N PHE A 26 0.11 4.92 7.04
CA PHE A 26 0.67 4.26 5.86
C PHE A 26 1.70 3.18 6.24
N MET A 27 2.60 3.48 7.16
CA MET A 27 3.58 2.54 7.69
C MET A 27 2.89 1.36 8.41
N LEU A 28 1.86 1.65 9.21
CA LEU A 28 1.07 0.62 9.87
C LEU A 28 0.38 -0.31 8.86
N SER A 29 -0.18 0.26 7.79
CA SER A 29 -0.76 -0.52 6.69
C SER A 29 0.27 -1.44 6.03
N ASN A 30 1.48 -0.94 5.75
CA ASN A 30 2.56 -1.74 5.18
C ASN A 30 3.03 -2.86 6.13
N LEU A 31 3.05 -2.60 7.44
CA LEU A 31 3.38 -3.60 8.45
C LEU A 31 2.34 -4.72 8.48
N ILE A 32 1.05 -4.36 8.52
CA ILE A 32 -0.05 -5.34 8.51
C ILE A 32 -0.02 -6.16 7.22
N GLN A 33 0.21 -5.52 6.06
CA GLN A 33 0.35 -6.20 4.77
C GLN A 33 1.50 -7.21 4.79
N SER A 34 2.65 -6.85 5.39
CA SER A 34 3.80 -7.74 5.49
C SER A 34 3.52 -8.92 6.43
N LEU A 35 2.86 -8.69 7.56
CA LEU A 35 2.40 -9.76 8.46
C LEU A 35 1.41 -10.70 7.78
N TYR A 36 0.51 -10.17 6.93
CA TYR A 36 -0.40 -10.98 6.13
C TYR A 36 0.36 -11.92 5.18
N ASN A 37 1.34 -11.40 4.44
CA ASN A 37 2.15 -12.23 3.53
C ASN A 37 2.92 -13.33 4.27
N VAL A 38 3.43 -13.03 5.46
CA VAL A 38 4.10 -14.02 6.32
C VAL A 38 3.10 -15.07 6.83
N ALA A 39 1.92 -14.65 7.31
CA ALA A 39 0.89 -15.55 7.79
C ALA A 39 0.40 -16.50 6.68
N ASP A 40 0.18 -15.99 5.47
CA ASP A 40 -0.19 -16.80 4.29
C ASP A 40 0.86 -17.88 4.01
N MET A 41 2.14 -17.50 3.97
CA MET A 41 3.25 -18.43 3.77
C MET A 41 3.35 -19.48 4.90
N LEU A 42 3.14 -19.10 6.16
CA LEU A 42 3.15 -20.02 7.30
C LEU A 42 1.98 -21.02 7.25
N ILE A 43 0.79 -20.55 6.89
CA ILE A 43 -0.40 -21.41 6.77
C ILE A 43 -0.16 -22.43 5.64
N VAL A 44 0.21 -21.98 4.44
CA VAL A 44 0.48 -22.88 3.31
C VAL A 44 1.60 -23.88 3.64
N GLY A 45 2.62 -23.44 4.37
CA GLY A 45 3.69 -24.32 4.82
C GLY A 45 3.25 -25.42 5.78
N ASN A 46 2.36 -25.11 6.71
CA ASN A 46 1.81 -26.09 7.66
C ASN A 46 0.88 -27.11 6.98
N TYR A 47 0.11 -26.70 5.96
CA TYR A 47 -0.89 -27.56 5.32
C TYR A 47 -0.41 -28.33 4.08
N SER A 48 0.58 -27.82 3.35
CA SER A 48 0.96 -28.38 2.04
C SER A 48 2.46 -28.62 1.87
N GLY A 49 3.24 -28.40 2.93
CA GLY A 49 4.67 -28.72 2.98
C GLY A 49 5.56 -27.83 2.10
N THR A 50 6.84 -28.18 2.00
CA THR A 50 7.89 -27.34 1.42
C THR A 50 7.67 -27.00 -0.07
N ALA A 51 7.10 -27.93 -0.85
CA ALA A 51 6.83 -27.71 -2.27
C ALA A 51 5.79 -26.59 -2.49
N ALA A 52 4.78 -26.51 -1.63
CA ALA A 52 3.75 -25.49 -1.71
C ALA A 52 4.27 -24.11 -1.29
N ILE A 53 5.14 -24.03 -0.29
CA ILE A 53 5.80 -22.78 0.12
C ILE A 53 6.59 -22.18 -1.05
N SER A 54 7.39 -23.01 -1.74
CA SER A 54 8.14 -22.59 -2.93
C SER A 54 7.22 -22.11 -4.05
N GLY A 55 6.09 -22.79 -4.25
CA GLY A 55 5.06 -22.39 -5.22
C GLY A 55 4.45 -21.03 -4.90
N VAL A 56 4.05 -20.79 -3.65
CA VAL A 56 3.50 -19.51 -3.21
C VAL A 56 4.54 -18.39 -3.30
N ASN A 57 5.80 -18.67 -2.99
CA ASN A 57 6.86 -17.67 -3.14
C ASN A 57 7.02 -17.25 -4.61
N ILE A 58 7.14 -18.20 -5.54
CA ILE A 58 7.29 -17.90 -6.97
C ILE A 58 6.04 -17.19 -7.50
N GLY A 59 4.84 -17.68 -7.16
CA GLY A 59 3.58 -17.05 -7.53
C GLY A 59 3.47 -15.61 -7.00
N GLY A 60 3.86 -15.40 -5.75
CA GLY A 60 3.92 -14.09 -5.11
C GLY A 60 4.85 -13.12 -5.85
N GLN A 61 6.01 -13.58 -6.34
CA GLN A 61 6.91 -12.75 -7.13
C GLN A 61 6.29 -12.34 -8.48
N VAL A 62 5.56 -13.22 -9.14
CA VAL A 62 4.84 -12.89 -10.38
C VAL A 62 3.75 -11.84 -10.10
N THR A 63 2.95 -12.04 -9.05
CA THR A 63 1.95 -11.07 -8.62
C THR A 63 2.58 -9.72 -8.28
N PHE A 64 3.72 -9.71 -7.59
CA PHE A 64 4.45 -8.50 -7.24
C PHE A 64 4.88 -7.69 -8.47
N ILE A 65 5.39 -8.34 -9.51
CA ILE A 65 5.76 -7.67 -10.76
C ILE A 65 4.53 -7.00 -11.39
N LEU A 66 3.41 -7.73 -11.50
CA LEU A 66 2.17 -7.19 -12.06
C LEU A 66 1.63 -6.02 -11.24
N THR A 67 1.61 -6.14 -9.91
CA THR A 67 1.19 -5.06 -9.01
C THR A 67 2.05 -3.82 -9.19
N ASN A 68 3.38 -3.94 -9.31
CA ASN A 68 4.25 -2.78 -9.52
C ASN A 68 3.99 -2.07 -10.84
N ILE A 69 3.69 -2.80 -11.93
CA ILE A 69 3.30 -2.18 -13.20
C ILE A 69 2.02 -1.37 -13.03
N ILE A 70 1.01 -1.96 -12.39
CA ILE A 70 -0.29 -1.31 -12.16
C ILE A 70 -0.13 -0.08 -11.25
N VAL A 71 0.64 -0.20 -10.16
CA VAL A 71 0.94 0.91 -9.24
C VAL A 71 1.68 2.01 -9.98
N GLY A 72 2.67 1.69 -10.83
CA GLY A 72 3.40 2.67 -11.63
C GLY A 72 2.47 3.47 -12.54
N LEU A 73 1.55 2.80 -13.24
CA LEU A 73 0.55 3.47 -14.09
C LEU A 73 -0.41 4.33 -13.26
N THR A 74 -0.85 3.83 -12.11
CA THR A 74 -1.80 4.52 -11.22
C THR A 74 -1.18 5.78 -10.60
N VAL A 75 0.07 5.68 -10.13
CA VAL A 75 0.82 6.83 -9.59
C VAL A 75 1.08 7.85 -10.69
N GLY A 76 1.47 7.41 -11.89
CA GLY A 76 1.62 8.31 -13.04
C GLY A 76 0.35 9.09 -13.36
N GLY A 77 -0.81 8.42 -13.39
CA GLY A 77 -2.11 9.07 -13.57
C GLY A 77 -2.45 10.05 -12.44
N THR A 78 -2.17 9.67 -11.18
CA THR A 78 -2.42 10.53 -10.01
C THR A 78 -1.58 11.81 -10.06
N VAL A 79 -0.31 11.71 -10.49
CA VAL A 79 0.56 12.88 -10.64
C VAL A 79 0.04 13.82 -11.73
N ILE A 80 -0.37 13.29 -12.88
CA ILE A 80 -0.97 14.09 -13.97
C ILE A 80 -2.22 14.82 -13.45
N ILE A 81 -3.15 14.10 -12.80
CA ILE A 81 -4.36 14.70 -12.24
C ILE A 81 -4.03 15.80 -11.22
N GLY A 82 -3.06 15.56 -10.34
CA GLY A 82 -2.63 16.54 -9.34
C GLY A 82 -1.91 17.78 -9.91
N GLN A 83 -1.43 17.73 -11.16
CA GLN A 83 -0.88 18.91 -11.85
C GLN A 83 -1.97 19.76 -12.52
N TYR A 84 -3.13 19.18 -12.85
CA TYR A 84 -4.25 19.86 -13.50
C TYR A 84 -5.41 20.22 -12.55
N LEU A 85 -5.31 19.87 -11.26
CA LEU A 85 -6.16 20.32 -10.15
C LEU A 85 -5.52 21.51 -9.43
#